data_AF-A0A7W0MCY7-F1
#
_entry.id   AF-A0A7W0MCY7-F1
#
_cell.length_a   1.000
_cell.length_b   1.000
_cell.length_c   1.000
_cell.angle_alpha   90.00
_cell.angle_beta   90.00
_cell.angle_gamma   90.00
#
_symmetry.space_group_name_H-M   'P 1'
#
loop_
_entity.id
_entity.type
_entity.pdbx_description
1 polymer ?
#
loop_
_entity_poly.entity_id
_entity_poly.type
_entity_poly.pdbx_seq_one_letter_code
_entity_poly.pdbx_strand_id
1 'polypeptide(L)'
;MTDLLQRALNELQKRPSADQDAIAALILDELEDDKRWDESFAGSQDKLAALVRRTREPDSAAEVIRNVEPIARRELVGVCPSGERIPIVVEVGRPYPEGDPNENWRCPVTVIPLHHRAFDAGGYDSMQALCIAIRFASSLLTDFVERGGKLFFPDSDDEFDLRI
;
A
#
# COMPACT_ATOMS: atom_id res chain seq x y z
N MET A 1 -39.73 -9.34 -17.02
CA MET A 1 -39.47 -9.68 -15.61
C MET A 1 -38.70 -11.00 -15.60
N THR A 2 -37.64 -11.14 -14.81
CA THR A 2 -37.00 -12.46 -14.62
C THR A 2 -37.82 -13.30 -13.66
N ASP A 3 -37.73 -14.63 -13.76
CA ASP A 3 -38.46 -15.54 -12.86
C ASP A 3 -38.09 -15.30 -11.38
N LEU A 4 -36.83 -14.95 -11.12
CA LEU A 4 -36.34 -14.64 -9.76
C LEU A 4 -36.96 -13.34 -9.22
N LEU A 5 -37.00 -12.27 -10.03
CA LEU A 5 -37.60 -10.99 -9.63
C LEU A 5 -39.11 -11.15 -9.43
N GLN A 6 -39.78 -11.90 -10.30
CA GLN A 6 -41.20 -12.20 -10.16
C GLN A 6 -41.49 -12.94 -8.84
N ARG A 7 -40.66 -13.94 -8.50
CA ARG A 7 -40.79 -14.67 -7.22
C ARG A 7 -40.55 -13.75 -6.02
N ALA A 8 -39.54 -12.88 -6.07
CA ALA A 8 -39.25 -11.93 -4.99
C ALA A 8 -40.42 -10.97 -4.75
N LEU A 9 -41.01 -10.41 -5.82
CA LEU A 9 -42.19 -9.55 -5.72
C LEU A 9 -43.41 -10.30 -5.18
N ASN A 10 -43.63 -11.54 -5.58
CA ASN A 10 -44.72 -12.37 -5.06
C ASN A 10 -44.60 -12.64 -3.55
N GLU A 11 -43.38 -12.81 -3.02
CA GLU A 11 -43.16 -12.96 -1.57
C GLU A 11 -43.28 -11.63 -0.82
N LEU A 12 -42.85 -10.53 -1.44
CA LEU A 12 -42.99 -9.18 -0.87
C LEU A 12 -44.46 -8.81 -0.68
N GLN A 13 -45.30 -9.08 -1.68
CA GLN A 13 -46.74 -8.80 -1.66
C GLN A 13 -47.52 -9.52 -0.55
N LYS A 14 -46.99 -10.62 -0.01
CA LYS A 14 -47.63 -11.35 1.11
C LYS A 14 -47.42 -10.67 2.47
N ARG A 15 -46.53 -9.69 2.56
CA ARG A 15 -46.18 -8.99 3.81
C ARG A 15 -47.14 -7.83 4.08
N PRO A 16 -47.24 -7.32 5.33
CA PRO A 16 -47.97 -6.08 5.63
C PRO A 16 -47.43 -4.89 4.82
N SER A 17 -48.27 -3.91 4.52
CA SER A 17 -47.89 -2.75 3.70
C SER A 17 -46.69 -1.98 4.27
N ALA A 18 -46.60 -1.84 5.59
CA ALA A 18 -45.45 -1.19 6.24
C ALA A 18 -44.11 -1.92 5.96
N ASP A 19 -44.12 -3.25 5.94
CA ASP A 19 -42.94 -4.05 5.61
C ASP A 19 -42.63 -3.99 4.11
N GLN A 20 -43.65 -3.91 3.26
CA GLN A 20 -43.47 -3.72 1.82
C GLN A 20 -42.79 -2.39 1.51
N ASP A 21 -43.26 -1.31 2.14
CA ASP A 21 -42.70 0.04 1.95
C ASP A 21 -41.27 0.13 2.49
N ALA A 22 -40.99 -0.46 3.66
CA ALA A 22 -39.64 -0.49 4.23
C ALA A 22 -38.65 -1.25 3.32
N ILE A 23 -39.05 -2.39 2.77
CA ILE A 23 -38.21 -3.17 1.85
C ILE A 23 -38.06 -2.45 0.50
N ALA A 24 -39.12 -1.81 0.00
CA ALA A 24 -39.06 -1.03 -1.23
C ALA A 24 -38.11 0.16 -1.11
N ALA A 25 -38.12 0.87 0.01
CA ALA A 25 -37.19 1.97 0.28
C ALA A 25 -35.73 1.51 0.23
N LEU A 26 -35.39 0.38 0.84
CA LEU A 26 -34.04 -0.19 0.80
C LEU A 26 -33.60 -0.57 -0.61
N ILE A 27 -34.48 -1.21 -1.40
CA ILE A 27 -34.16 -1.59 -2.78
C ILE A 27 -33.94 -0.35 -3.65
N LEU A 28 -34.73 0.70 -3.47
CA LEU A 28 -34.59 1.94 -4.24
C LEU A 28 -33.29 2.67 -3.89
N ASP A 29 -32.90 2.70 -2.62
CA ASP A 29 -31.64 3.31 -2.16
C ASP A 29 -30.43 2.59 -2.77
N GLU A 30 -30.39 1.25 -2.70
CA GLU A 30 -29.31 0.44 -3.31
C GLU A 30 -29.21 0.63 -4.83
N LEU A 31 -30.35 0.71 -5.53
CA LEU A 31 -30.37 0.97 -6.98
C LEU A 31 -29.89 2.39 -7.34
N GLU A 32 -30.17 3.38 -6.50
CA GLU A 32 -29.66 4.75 -6.68
C GLU A 32 -28.16 4.82 -6.42
N ASP A 33 -27.67 4.12 -5.39
CA ASP A 33 -26.24 4.07 -5.07
C ASP A 33 -25.43 3.30 -6.11
N ASP A 34 -25.94 2.17 -6.63
CA ASP A 34 -25.34 1.45 -7.77
C ASP A 34 -25.22 2.38 -8.99
N LYS A 35 -26.26 3.17 -9.27
CA LYS A 35 -26.24 4.14 -10.37
C LYS A 35 -25.22 5.24 -10.15
N ARG A 36 -25.14 5.80 -8.94
CA ARG A 36 -24.12 6.82 -8.59
C ARG A 36 -22.71 6.25 -8.70
N TRP A 37 -22.53 4.99 -8.31
CA TRP A 37 -21.26 4.27 -8.44
C TRP A 37 -20.87 4.09 -9.92
N ASP A 38 -21.78 3.61 -10.76
CA ASP A 38 -21.54 3.44 -12.20
C ASP A 38 -21.19 4.77 -12.90
N GLU A 39 -21.89 5.86 -12.57
CA GLU A 39 -21.60 7.20 -13.09
C GLU A 39 -20.23 7.71 -12.64
N SER A 40 -19.90 7.55 -11.34
CA SER A 40 -18.61 7.94 -10.77
C SER A 40 -17.45 7.11 -11.34
N PHE A 41 -17.67 5.81 -11.55
CA PHE A 41 -16.68 4.89 -12.11
C PHE A 41 -16.45 5.14 -13.61
N ALA A 42 -17.52 5.38 -14.39
CA ALA A 42 -17.41 5.74 -15.80
C ALA A 42 -16.61 7.04 -16.01
N GLY A 43 -16.80 8.05 -15.15
CA GLY A 43 -16.01 9.29 -15.16
C GLY A 43 -14.57 9.15 -14.67
N SER A 44 -14.20 8.00 -14.09
CA SER A 44 -12.88 7.77 -13.50
C SER A 44 -11.88 7.13 -14.47
N GLN A 45 -12.31 6.72 -15.68
CA GLN A 45 -11.42 6.08 -16.67
C GLN A 45 -10.23 6.96 -17.05
N ASP A 46 -10.42 8.27 -17.20
CA ASP A 46 -9.32 9.20 -17.50
C ASP A 46 -8.35 9.37 -16.34
N LYS A 47 -8.86 9.36 -15.10
CA LYS A 47 -8.04 9.41 -13.87
C LYS A 47 -7.26 8.11 -13.68
N LEU A 48 -7.88 6.96 -13.94
CA LEU A 48 -7.23 5.65 -13.91
C LEU A 48 -6.19 5.52 -15.03
N ALA A 49 -6.48 6.01 -16.23
CA ALA A 49 -5.52 6.07 -17.33
C ALA A 49 -4.36 7.04 -17.03
N ALA A 50 -4.61 8.14 -16.31
CA ALA A 50 -3.55 9.04 -15.83
C ALA A 50 -2.68 8.38 -14.75
N LEU A 51 -3.27 7.62 -13.81
CA LEU A 51 -2.53 6.84 -12.82
C LEU A 51 -1.66 5.77 -13.50
N VAL A 52 -2.20 4.99 -14.43
CA VAL A 52 -1.44 3.99 -15.20
C VAL A 52 -0.31 4.62 -16.03
N ARG A 53 -0.51 5.85 -16.54
CA ARG A 53 0.54 6.63 -17.21
C ARG A 53 1.63 7.09 -16.24
N ARG A 54 1.27 7.56 -15.04
CA ARG A 54 2.23 7.92 -13.97
C ARG A 54 3.07 6.72 -13.50
N THR A 55 2.53 5.50 -13.55
CA THR A 55 3.28 4.27 -13.24
C THR A 55 4.31 3.89 -14.33
N ARG A 56 4.26 4.52 -15.51
CA ARG A 56 5.07 4.17 -16.69
C ARG A 56 6.15 5.21 -17.06
N GLU A 57 6.22 6.33 -16.34
CA GLU A 57 7.35 7.25 -16.47
C GLU A 57 8.58 6.64 -15.77
N PRO A 58 9.79 6.80 -16.32
CA PRO A 58 11.00 6.39 -15.62
C PRO A 58 11.04 7.06 -14.25
N ASP A 59 11.54 6.31 -13.29
CA ASP A 59 11.63 6.51 -11.84
C ASP A 59 12.24 7.86 -11.38
N SER A 60 11.77 8.99 -11.90
CA SER A 60 12.22 10.34 -11.55
C SER A 60 11.92 10.64 -10.08
N ALA A 61 10.84 10.06 -9.53
CA ALA A 61 10.58 10.07 -8.08
C ALA A 61 11.67 9.29 -7.31
N ALA A 62 12.11 8.12 -7.80
CA ALA A 62 13.21 7.38 -7.17
C ALA A 62 14.57 8.07 -7.34
N GLU A 63 14.73 8.99 -8.30
CA GLU A 63 15.91 9.85 -8.46
C GLU A 63 15.83 11.09 -7.55
N VAL A 64 14.64 11.68 -7.36
CA VAL A 64 14.41 12.79 -6.42
C VAL A 64 14.54 12.33 -4.97
N ILE A 65 14.04 11.13 -4.64
CA ILE A 65 14.18 10.50 -3.32
C ILE A 65 15.64 10.29 -2.92
N ARG A 66 16.54 9.99 -3.88
CA ARG A 66 17.97 9.77 -3.63
C ARG A 66 18.73 11.04 -3.19
N ASN A 67 18.13 12.23 -3.34
CA ASN A 67 18.77 13.51 -3.02
C ASN A 67 18.21 14.20 -1.76
N VAL A 68 17.32 13.54 -1.01
CA VAL A 68 16.83 14.03 0.29
C VAL A 68 17.60 13.34 1.40
N GLU A 69 18.18 14.11 2.31
CA GLU A 69 18.89 13.58 3.48
C GLU A 69 17.94 12.68 4.29
N PRO A 70 18.32 11.42 4.59
CA PRO A 70 17.45 10.51 5.30
C PRO A 70 17.22 10.98 6.74
N ILE A 71 16.00 10.78 7.24
CA ILE A 71 15.67 11.07 8.64
C ILE A 71 16.13 9.95 9.58
N ALA A 72 16.36 8.75 9.04
CA ALA A 72 16.93 7.62 9.75
C ALA A 72 17.77 6.78 8.80
N ARG A 73 18.93 6.33 9.28
CA ARG A 73 19.86 5.47 8.56
C ARG A 73 20.31 4.33 9.46
N ARG A 74 20.41 3.13 8.89
CA ARG A 74 20.97 1.94 9.56
C ARG A 74 21.91 1.23 8.62
N GLU A 75 23.11 0.95 9.12
CA GLU A 75 24.11 0.15 8.44
C GLU A 75 24.23 -1.20 9.13
N LEU A 76 24.30 -2.26 8.32
CA LEU A 76 24.41 -3.65 8.74
C LEU A 76 25.40 -4.37 7.83
N VAL A 77 25.94 -5.47 8.30
CA VAL A 77 26.67 -6.44 7.45
C VAL A 77 25.82 -7.68 7.32
N GLY A 78 25.38 -7.97 6.09
CA GLY A 78 24.73 -9.23 5.74
C GLY A 78 25.75 -10.29 5.40
N VAL A 79 25.65 -11.46 6.01
CA VAL A 79 26.41 -12.66 5.62
C VAL A 79 25.45 -13.58 4.89
N CYS A 80 25.66 -13.75 3.59
CA CYS A 80 24.88 -14.64 2.73
C CYS A 80 25.10 -16.11 3.13
N PRO A 81 24.19 -17.03 2.75
CA PRO A 81 24.40 -18.47 2.95
C PRO A 81 25.71 -19.01 2.36
N SER A 82 26.22 -18.36 1.31
CA SER A 82 27.52 -18.67 0.69
C SER A 82 28.73 -18.29 1.56
N GLY A 83 28.52 -17.52 2.63
CA GLY A 83 29.57 -16.89 3.43
C GLY A 83 30.02 -15.51 2.90
N GLU A 84 29.51 -15.08 1.75
CA GLU A 84 29.77 -13.74 1.22
C GLU A 84 29.24 -12.66 2.16
N ARG A 85 30.04 -11.61 2.39
CA ARG A 85 29.66 -10.47 3.22
C ARG A 85 29.25 -9.30 2.33
N ILE A 86 28.03 -8.80 2.51
CA ILE A 86 27.48 -7.65 1.79
C ILE A 86 27.15 -6.52 2.78
N PRO A 87 27.53 -5.26 2.49
CA PRO A 87 27.05 -4.14 3.27
C PRO A 87 25.57 -3.91 2.96
N ILE A 88 24.73 -3.88 4.00
CA ILE A 88 23.30 -3.56 3.88
C ILE A 88 23.06 -2.20 4.50
N VAL A 89 22.49 -1.28 3.74
CA VAL A 89 22.13 0.07 4.20
C VAL A 89 20.63 0.27 4.05
N VAL A 90 19.98 0.61 5.15
CA VAL A 90 18.58 1.03 5.21
C VAL A 90 18.52 2.52 5.43
N GLU A 91 17.82 3.24 4.56
CA GLU A 91 17.56 4.67 4.73
C GLU A 91 16.07 4.94 4.62
N VAL A 92 15.54 5.67 5.60
CA VAL A 92 14.16 6.16 5.60
C VAL A 92 14.22 7.67 5.43
N GLY A 93 13.60 8.18 4.39
CA GLY A 93 13.50 9.62 4.16
C GLY A 93 12.30 10.25 4.86
N ARG A 94 12.19 11.56 4.73
CA ARG A 94 11.14 12.34 5.39
C ARG A 94 9.77 12.06 4.74
N PRO A 95 8.73 11.72 5.52
CA PRO A 95 7.37 11.66 5.00
C PRO A 95 6.93 13.00 4.41
N TYR A 96 6.23 12.98 3.29
CA TYR A 96 5.77 14.17 2.58
C TYR A 96 4.36 13.97 2.02
N PRO A 97 3.54 15.04 1.92
CA PRO A 97 2.22 14.95 1.29
C PRO A 97 2.38 14.80 -0.23
N GLU A 98 1.63 13.90 -0.86
CA GLU A 98 1.66 13.69 -2.33
C GLU A 98 0.94 14.84 -3.08
N GLY A 99 0.13 15.63 -2.38
CA GLY A 99 -0.67 16.70 -2.98
C GLY A 99 -1.82 16.19 -3.84
N ASP A 100 -2.28 14.95 -3.59
CA ASP A 100 -3.44 14.37 -4.25
C ASP A 100 -4.78 14.82 -3.61
N PRO A 101 -5.93 14.62 -4.27
CA PRO A 101 -7.24 15.03 -3.74
C PRO A 101 -7.64 14.37 -2.42
N ASN A 102 -6.96 13.30 -2.01
CA ASN A 102 -7.23 12.56 -0.78
C ASN A 102 -6.24 12.95 0.34
N GLU A 103 -5.37 13.93 0.10
CA GLU A 103 -4.31 14.36 1.00
C GLU A 103 -3.39 13.22 1.47
N ASN A 104 -3.16 12.21 0.61
CA ASN A 104 -2.31 11.08 0.96
C ASN A 104 -0.85 11.52 1.18
N TRP A 105 -0.15 10.71 1.97
CA TRP A 105 1.25 10.87 2.32
C TRP A 105 2.11 9.76 1.72
N ARG A 106 3.37 10.11 1.52
CA ARG A 106 4.42 9.26 0.99
C ARG A 106 5.62 9.24 1.92
N CYS A 107 6.29 8.11 2.02
CA CYS A 107 7.51 7.96 2.80
C CYS A 107 8.51 7.10 2.02
N PRO A 108 9.64 7.68 1.57
CA PRO A 108 10.63 6.93 0.84
C PRO A 108 11.49 6.06 1.75
N VAL A 109 11.79 4.85 1.30
CA VAL A 109 12.71 3.92 1.95
C VAL A 109 13.57 3.17 0.95
N THR A 110 14.84 3.00 1.26
CA THR A 110 15.79 2.17 0.51
C THR A 110 16.35 1.08 1.41
N VAL A 111 16.61 -0.10 0.84
CA VAL A 111 17.31 -1.21 1.51
C VAL A 111 18.28 -1.81 0.51
N ILE A 112 19.49 -1.30 0.45
CA ILE A 112 20.48 -1.69 -0.56
C ILE A 112 21.44 -2.70 0.06
N PRO A 113 21.83 -3.79 -0.64
CA PRO A 113 21.44 -4.16 -2.01
C PRO A 113 20.19 -5.03 -2.11
N LEU A 114 19.52 -5.36 -0.99
CA LEU A 114 18.40 -6.31 -0.97
C LEU A 114 17.22 -5.89 -1.87
N HIS A 115 17.06 -4.58 -2.10
CA HIS A 115 16.08 -4.01 -3.02
C HIS A 115 16.68 -2.81 -3.75
N HIS A 116 16.76 -2.90 -5.08
CA HIS A 116 17.51 -1.95 -5.91
C HIS A 116 16.81 -0.60 -6.17
N ARG A 117 15.51 -0.49 -5.88
CA ARG A 117 14.72 0.73 -6.08
C ARG A 117 14.31 1.32 -4.74
N ALA A 118 14.20 2.63 -4.65
CA ALA A 118 13.49 3.23 -3.53
C ALA A 118 12.02 2.76 -3.58
N PHE A 119 11.49 2.35 -2.44
CA PHE A 119 10.07 2.13 -2.27
C PHE A 119 9.46 3.37 -1.65
N ASP A 120 8.37 3.87 -2.22
CA ASP A 120 7.70 5.07 -1.71
C ASP A 120 6.35 4.71 -1.08
N ALA A 121 6.38 4.49 0.23
CA ALA A 121 5.28 3.96 1.00
C ALA A 121 4.12 4.96 1.11
N GLY A 122 2.94 4.57 0.64
CA GLY A 122 1.72 5.39 0.76
C GLY A 122 1.00 5.20 2.10
N GLY A 123 0.46 6.28 2.66
CA GLY A 123 -0.42 6.24 3.82
C GLY A 123 -1.41 7.41 3.84
N TYR A 124 -2.46 7.31 4.64
CA TYR A 124 -3.45 8.38 4.89
C TYR A 124 -2.82 9.59 5.56
N ASP A 125 -1.81 9.37 6.41
CA ASP A 125 -1.07 10.43 7.09
C ASP A 125 0.44 10.13 7.10
N SER A 126 1.22 11.11 7.59
CA SER A 126 2.67 11.00 7.69
C SER A 126 3.14 9.82 8.55
N MET A 127 2.37 9.48 9.59
CA MET A 127 2.72 8.42 10.53
C MET A 127 2.50 7.05 9.89
N GLN A 128 1.37 6.86 9.22
CA GLN A 128 1.08 5.62 8.54
C GLN A 128 2.07 5.35 7.41
N ALA A 129 2.39 6.37 6.58
CA ALA A 129 3.40 6.25 5.53
C ALA A 129 4.77 5.83 6.11
N LEU A 130 5.18 6.45 7.23
CA LEU A 130 6.42 6.09 7.93
C LEU A 130 6.40 4.66 8.47
N CYS A 131 5.32 4.24 9.13
CA CYS A 131 5.18 2.88 9.64
C CYS A 131 5.25 1.83 8.52
N ILE A 132 4.61 2.09 7.38
CA ILE A 132 4.65 1.19 6.24
C ILE A 132 6.06 1.12 5.65
N ALA A 133 6.76 2.25 5.53
CA ALA A 133 8.16 2.29 5.09
C ALA A 133 9.09 1.46 6.00
N ILE A 134 8.98 1.63 7.32
CA ILE A 134 9.78 0.86 8.29
C ILE A 134 9.43 -0.62 8.22
N ARG A 135 8.14 -0.97 8.15
CA ARG A 135 7.68 -2.36 8.03
C ARG A 135 8.19 -3.01 6.74
N PHE A 136 8.22 -2.28 5.63
CA PHE A 136 8.79 -2.75 4.36
C PHE A 136 10.28 -3.07 4.53
N ALA A 137 11.07 -2.17 5.13
CA ALA A 137 12.49 -2.42 5.38
C ALA A 137 12.71 -3.64 6.28
N SER A 138 11.95 -3.74 7.39
CA SER A 138 12.00 -4.93 8.25
C SER A 138 11.66 -6.21 7.50
N SER A 139 10.65 -6.19 6.62
CA SER A 139 10.26 -7.39 5.86
C SER A 139 11.36 -7.88 4.91
N LEU A 140 12.14 -6.99 4.30
CA LEU A 140 13.27 -7.35 3.45
C LEU A 140 14.42 -7.96 4.26
N LEU A 141 14.71 -7.39 5.43
CA LEU A 141 15.72 -7.94 6.34
C LEU A 141 15.30 -9.32 6.87
N THR A 142 14.03 -9.49 7.21
CA THR A 142 13.47 -10.78 7.63
C THR A 142 13.58 -11.82 6.52
N ASP A 143 13.16 -11.50 5.29
CA ASP A 143 13.27 -12.43 4.14
C ASP A 143 14.73 -12.82 3.86
N PHE A 144 15.68 -11.88 4.00
CA PHE A 144 17.12 -12.20 3.90
C PHE A 144 17.57 -13.24 4.95
N VAL A 145 17.14 -13.08 6.20
CA VAL A 145 17.45 -14.02 7.29
C VAL A 145 16.74 -15.37 7.09
N GLU A 146 15.47 -15.37 6.69
CA GLU A 146 14.70 -16.58 6.40
C GLU A 146 15.30 -17.40 5.26
N ARG A 147 15.97 -16.76 4.29
CA ARG A 147 16.75 -17.43 3.23
C ARG A 147 18.11 -17.96 3.69
N GLY A 148 18.41 -17.89 4.98
CA GLY A 148 19.65 -18.40 5.60
C GLY A 148 20.76 -17.36 5.72
N GLY A 149 20.46 -16.08 5.46
CA GLY A 149 21.39 -14.98 5.75
C GLY A 149 21.49 -14.69 7.24
N LYS A 150 22.52 -13.93 7.63
CA LYS A 150 22.69 -13.40 8.99
C LYS A 150 23.04 -11.92 8.94
N LEU A 151 22.60 -11.15 9.93
CA LEU A 151 22.85 -9.71 10.01
C LEU A 151 23.78 -9.43 11.20
N PHE A 152 24.72 -8.51 11.01
CA PHE A 152 25.68 -8.09 12.04
C PHE A 152 25.77 -6.56 12.09
N PHE A 153 26.21 -6.03 13.23
CA PHE A 153 26.60 -4.62 13.29
C PHE A 153 27.88 -4.39 12.45
N PRO A 154 28.06 -3.20 11.82
CA PRO A 154 29.20 -2.96 10.91
C PRO A 154 30.58 -3.13 11.56
N ASP A 155 30.71 -2.70 12.82
CA ASP A 155 31.98 -2.63 13.54
C ASP A 155 32.09 -3.67 14.67
N SER A 156 31.23 -4.69 14.68
CA SER A 156 31.32 -5.77 15.66
C SER A 156 30.91 -7.13 15.08
N ASP A 157 31.29 -8.19 15.81
CA ASP A 157 30.84 -9.56 15.53
C ASP A 157 29.49 -9.88 16.19
N ASP A 158 28.82 -8.87 16.79
CA ASP A 158 27.52 -9.05 17.40
C ASP A 158 26.45 -9.21 16.32
N GLU A 159 25.66 -10.27 16.45
CA GLU A 159 24.55 -10.55 15.56
C GLU A 159 23.40 -9.55 15.81
N PHE A 160 22.89 -8.96 14.73
CA PHE A 160 21.72 -8.09 14.77
C PHE A 160 20.46 -8.95 14.70
N ASP A 161 19.84 -9.23 15.85
CA ASP A 161 18.58 -9.98 15.92
C ASP A 161 17.39 -9.07 15.62
N LEU A 162 16.56 -9.47 14.64
CA LEU A 162 15.34 -8.78 14.24
C LEU A 162 14.15 -9.03 15.18
N ARG A 163 14.27 -9.93 16.17
CA ARG A 163 13.17 -10.38 17.04
C ARG A 163 12.98 -9.56 18.33
N ILE A 164 13.57 -8.36 18.41
CA ILE A 164 13.51 -7.48 19.58
C ILE A 164 12.31 -6.54 19.50
#